data_AF-A0A849N5S2-F1
#
_entry.id   AF-A0A849N5S2-F1
#
_cell.length_a   1.000
_cell.length_b   1.000
_cell.length_c   1.000
_cell.angle_alpha   90.00
_cell.angle_beta   90.00
_cell.angle_gamma   90.00
#
_symmetry.space_group_name_H-M   'P 1'
#
loop_
_entity.id
_entity.type
_entity.pdbx_description
1 polymer ?
#
loop_
_entity_poly.entity_id
_entity_poly.type
_entity_poly.pdbx_seq_one_letter_code
_entity_poly.pdbx_strand_id
1 'polypeptide(L)'
;MARSLLVSGTLPASLVEGSGPLDWAATLSLAGDLQGLVAVEVTGPDALAFSANLLPGFDAVAIAPAAAVDFEALLAAGRDPVLSLGLRFTYADGSVFDDPTWRSVAVLDADDAAPTALAFVSGGRVTVGAIGATIGTLAVTDPDSAGPFHFSFPEDEAWRFEVVGNELRLKSGISLGLDDMPRRPLIIEVSDGHQSAAFILEIRVTDPAAQGTELQSGEVRAGFAHATAETVVALRESRVVIALEQPVAHEPHLTLETGTEVRLPEVSRVRFVDGFQDIGTASHGVQAAALVQAVTGHAADAALLARLVAQAEAGQPWVEIVAGLAGFATLPTGDAAALSTLYQNALGRAPATAELSEELARLGAGENRAQLVVDLALGSESLAHQPVGGVWVADGLGEDAGWRAGGGFAGGASPVVATGDSPWLL
;
A
#
# COMPACT_ATOMS: atom_id res chain seq x y z
N MET A 1 19.55 -32.19 59.93
CA MET A 1 19.56 -33.52 59.28
C MET A 1 18.89 -33.37 57.94
N ALA A 2 19.26 -34.15 56.93
CA ALA A 2 18.52 -34.14 55.66
C ALA A 2 17.09 -34.63 55.92
N ARG A 3 16.09 -33.79 55.60
CA ARG A 3 14.67 -34.16 55.67
C ARG A 3 14.41 -35.26 54.63
N SER A 4 13.64 -36.28 54.99
CA SER A 4 13.28 -37.38 54.08
C SER A 4 11.76 -37.39 53.92
N LEU A 5 11.29 -36.81 52.83
CA LEU A 5 9.88 -36.75 52.46
C LEU A 5 9.67 -37.57 51.18
N LEU A 6 8.64 -38.40 51.17
CA LEU A 6 8.18 -39.15 50.00
C LEU A 6 6.87 -38.53 49.53
N VAL A 7 6.83 -38.11 48.26
CA VAL A 7 5.62 -37.64 47.59
C VAL A 7 5.21 -38.71 46.58
N SER A 8 3.98 -39.20 46.67
CA SER A 8 3.50 -40.31 45.85
C SER A 8 2.08 -40.06 45.32
N GLY A 9 1.75 -40.71 44.22
CA GLY A 9 0.51 -40.50 43.47
C GLY A 9 0.77 -39.95 42.07
N THR A 10 -0.29 -39.84 41.28
CA THR A 10 -0.25 -39.34 39.91
C THR A 10 -1.24 -38.20 39.74
N LEU A 11 -0.88 -37.23 38.90
CA LEU A 11 -1.78 -36.17 38.49
C LEU A 11 -2.61 -36.69 37.30
N PRO A 12 -3.81 -36.16 37.06
CA PRO A 12 -4.47 -36.35 35.78
C PRO A 12 -3.51 -35.94 34.66
N ALA A 13 -3.42 -36.77 33.62
CA ALA A 13 -2.42 -36.60 32.56
C ALA A 13 -2.63 -35.34 31.72
N SER A 14 -3.85 -34.81 31.73
CA SER A 14 -4.22 -33.63 30.96
C SER A 14 -5.21 -32.74 31.70
N LEU A 15 -5.27 -31.47 31.30
CA LEU A 15 -6.31 -30.49 31.62
C LEU A 15 -6.80 -29.88 30.31
N VAL A 16 -8.08 -29.52 30.23
CA VAL A 16 -8.58 -28.68 29.12
C VAL A 16 -8.20 -27.24 29.43
N GLU A 17 -7.85 -26.45 28.43
CA GLU A 17 -7.61 -25.03 28.65
C GLU A 17 -8.80 -24.32 29.33
N GLY A 18 -8.53 -23.18 29.95
CA GLY A 18 -9.53 -22.47 30.77
C GLY A 18 -9.98 -23.20 32.04
N SER A 19 -9.56 -24.46 32.28
CA SER A 19 -9.97 -25.25 33.45
C SER A 19 -9.70 -24.55 34.77
N GLY A 20 -10.71 -24.47 35.63
CA GLY A 20 -10.59 -23.96 36.99
C GLY A 20 -10.34 -25.07 38.03
N PRO A 21 -10.24 -24.70 39.32
CA PRO A 21 -10.09 -25.65 40.43
C PRO A 21 -11.19 -26.69 40.59
N LEU A 22 -12.34 -26.50 39.93
CA LEU A 22 -13.48 -27.43 39.97
C LEU A 22 -13.46 -28.43 38.82
N ASP A 23 -12.77 -28.11 37.72
CA ASP A 23 -12.73 -28.93 36.50
C ASP A 23 -11.52 -29.86 36.51
N TRP A 24 -10.46 -29.44 37.20
CA TRP A 24 -9.24 -30.22 37.36
C TRP A 24 -8.71 -30.14 38.79
N ALA A 25 -8.40 -31.29 39.39
CA ALA A 25 -7.72 -31.36 40.67
C ALA A 25 -6.92 -32.66 40.79
N ALA A 26 -5.83 -32.62 41.55
CA ALA A 26 -5.04 -33.79 41.90
C ALA A 26 -4.79 -33.80 43.41
N THR A 27 -4.60 -34.99 43.97
CA THR A 27 -4.15 -35.16 45.36
C THR A 27 -2.98 -36.12 45.38
N LEU A 28 -1.88 -35.71 46.01
CA LEU A 28 -0.69 -36.53 46.20
C LEU A 28 -0.53 -36.85 47.68
N SER A 29 -0.15 -38.09 47.98
CA SER A 29 0.09 -38.56 49.34
C SER A 29 1.52 -38.27 49.77
N LEU A 30 1.67 -37.84 51.03
CA LEU A 30 2.93 -37.53 51.68
C LEU A 30 3.26 -38.61 52.71
N ALA A 31 4.53 -39.00 52.80
CA ALA A 31 5.02 -39.95 53.80
C ALA A 31 6.46 -39.61 54.23
N GLY A 32 6.89 -40.13 55.38
CA GLY A 32 8.23 -39.88 55.93
C GLY A 32 8.24 -38.78 56.99
N ASP A 33 9.16 -37.82 56.89
CA ASP A 33 9.33 -36.73 57.84
C ASP A 33 8.31 -35.60 57.58
N LEU A 34 7.16 -35.70 58.25
CA LEU A 34 6.07 -34.72 58.18
C LEU A 34 6.06 -33.75 59.37
N GLN A 35 6.91 -33.98 60.38
CA GLN A 35 6.86 -33.21 61.61
C GLN A 35 7.31 -31.76 61.38
N GLY A 36 6.39 -30.83 61.61
CA GLY A 36 6.65 -29.41 61.41
C GLY A 36 6.60 -28.99 59.95
N LEU A 37 6.03 -29.78 59.04
CA LEU A 37 5.73 -29.34 57.68
C LEU A 37 4.62 -28.27 57.74
N VAL A 38 4.88 -27.08 57.18
CA VAL A 38 3.97 -25.93 57.31
C VAL A 38 3.50 -25.34 55.98
N ALA A 39 4.24 -25.56 54.90
CA ALA A 39 3.87 -25.04 53.59
C ALA A 39 4.36 -25.94 52.45
N VAL A 40 3.70 -25.78 51.31
CA VAL A 40 4.10 -26.33 50.03
C VAL A 40 3.98 -25.22 48.99
N GLU A 41 4.93 -25.16 48.06
CA GLU A 41 4.92 -24.27 46.91
C GLU A 41 5.12 -25.07 45.63
N VAL A 42 4.47 -24.62 44.55
CA VAL A 42 4.74 -25.15 43.21
C VAL A 42 6.00 -24.47 42.68
N THR A 43 6.89 -25.24 42.07
CA THR A 43 8.14 -24.75 41.50
C THR A 43 8.24 -25.12 40.02
N GLY A 44 9.17 -24.47 39.30
CA GLY A 44 9.41 -24.73 37.88
C GLY A 44 8.82 -23.68 36.94
N PRO A 45 8.92 -23.93 35.61
CA PRO A 45 8.57 -22.94 34.59
C PRO A 45 7.08 -22.59 34.59
N ASP A 46 6.21 -23.54 34.92
CA ASP A 46 4.75 -23.37 34.90
C ASP A 46 4.15 -23.29 36.31
N ALA A 47 4.96 -22.90 37.30
CA ALA A 47 4.52 -22.83 38.69
C ALA A 47 3.30 -21.92 38.90
N LEU A 48 3.17 -20.85 38.10
CA LEU A 48 2.05 -19.91 38.18
C LEU A 48 0.72 -20.49 37.68
N ALA A 49 0.76 -21.56 36.88
CA ALA A 49 -0.44 -22.22 36.38
C ALA A 49 -1.13 -23.06 37.46
N PHE A 50 -0.42 -23.41 38.55
CA PHE A 50 -0.93 -24.31 39.59
C PHE A 50 -0.81 -23.72 40.99
N SER A 51 -1.71 -24.15 41.85
CA SER A 51 -1.61 -23.97 43.30
C SER A 51 -1.42 -25.33 43.95
N ALA A 52 -0.68 -25.36 45.06
CA ALA A 52 -0.53 -26.52 45.90
C ALA A 52 -0.88 -26.13 47.34
N ASN A 53 -1.71 -26.94 48.00
CA ASN A 53 -2.13 -26.71 49.38
C ASN A 53 -2.02 -28.01 50.19
N LEU A 54 -1.41 -27.93 51.37
CA LEU A 54 -1.45 -29.04 52.34
C LEU A 54 -2.89 -29.23 52.82
N LEU A 55 -3.37 -30.47 52.81
CA LEU A 55 -4.73 -30.79 53.23
C LEU A 55 -4.81 -30.90 54.76
N PRO A 56 -5.60 -30.07 55.46
CA PRO A 56 -5.66 -30.11 56.92
C PRO A 56 -6.15 -31.47 57.43
N GLY A 57 -5.36 -32.09 58.32
CA GLY A 57 -5.69 -33.39 58.91
C GLY A 57 -5.39 -34.60 58.01
N PHE A 58 -4.77 -34.38 56.84
CA PHE A 58 -4.35 -35.44 55.93
C PHE A 58 -2.87 -35.29 55.59
N ASP A 59 -2.17 -36.42 55.47
CA ASP A 59 -0.80 -36.47 54.96
C ASP A 59 -0.82 -36.38 53.43
N ALA A 60 -1.32 -35.26 52.90
CA ALA A 60 -1.57 -35.08 51.49
C ALA A 60 -1.47 -33.61 51.04
N VAL A 61 -1.15 -33.41 49.77
CA VAL A 61 -1.20 -32.12 49.09
C VAL A 61 -2.24 -32.15 47.98
N ALA A 62 -3.10 -31.14 47.93
CA ALA A 62 -4.01 -30.89 46.83
C ALA A 62 -3.35 -29.94 45.83
N ILE A 63 -3.47 -30.26 44.55
CA ILE A 63 -2.99 -29.43 43.43
C ILE A 63 -4.19 -29.11 42.55
N ALA A 64 -4.32 -27.84 42.16
CA ALA A 64 -5.38 -27.35 41.28
C ALA A 64 -4.86 -26.21 40.40
N PRO A 65 -5.50 -25.91 39.25
CA PRO A 65 -5.15 -24.73 38.46
C PRO A 65 -5.26 -23.46 39.31
N ALA A 66 -4.26 -22.59 39.21
CA ALA A 66 -4.24 -21.28 39.88
C ALA A 66 -4.52 -20.13 38.91
N ALA A 67 -4.34 -20.37 37.60
CA ALA A 67 -4.62 -19.44 36.53
C ALA A 67 -5.22 -20.23 35.36
N ALA A 68 -6.09 -19.58 34.59
CA ALA A 68 -6.53 -20.11 33.31
C ALA A 68 -5.30 -20.22 32.40
N VAL A 69 -5.10 -21.42 31.86
CA VAL A 69 -4.10 -21.69 30.83
C VAL A 69 -4.84 -21.64 29.49
N ASP A 70 -4.21 -21.04 28.50
CA ASP A 70 -4.69 -20.84 27.15
C ASP A 70 -3.73 -21.62 26.22
N PHE A 71 -4.28 -22.52 25.41
CA PHE A 71 -3.55 -23.45 24.55
C PHE A 71 -2.88 -22.70 23.40
N GLU A 72 -3.61 -21.80 22.75
CA GLU A 72 -3.17 -20.95 21.65
C GLU A 72 -2.02 -20.06 22.10
N ALA A 73 -2.09 -19.53 23.33
CA ALA A 73 -1.02 -18.73 23.91
C ALA A 73 0.29 -19.52 24.09
N LEU A 74 0.22 -20.81 24.43
CA LEU A 74 1.40 -21.67 24.52
C LEU A 74 2.03 -21.90 23.13
N LEU A 75 1.20 -22.19 22.13
CA LEU A 75 1.65 -22.37 20.75
C LEU A 75 2.25 -21.07 20.17
N ALA A 76 1.62 -19.92 20.42
CA ALA A 76 2.12 -18.61 20.00
C ALA A 76 3.47 -18.26 20.64
N ALA A 77 3.73 -18.74 21.87
CA ALA A 77 5.02 -18.63 22.54
C ALA A 77 6.06 -19.66 22.04
N GLY A 78 5.72 -20.51 21.07
CA GLY A 78 6.59 -21.57 20.55
C GLY A 78 6.85 -22.69 21.55
N ARG A 79 5.93 -22.89 22.51
CA ARG A 79 6.01 -23.94 23.53
C ARG A 79 5.11 -25.10 23.14
N ASP A 80 5.55 -26.32 23.47
CA ASP A 80 4.63 -27.46 23.47
C ASP A 80 3.53 -27.22 24.52
N PRO A 81 2.27 -27.65 24.25
CA PRO A 81 1.15 -27.48 25.18
C PRO A 81 1.22 -28.50 26.34
N VAL A 82 2.33 -28.47 27.08
CA VAL A 82 2.61 -29.33 28.23
C VAL A 82 3.19 -28.47 29.33
N LEU A 83 2.50 -28.47 30.47
CA LEU A 83 2.93 -27.73 31.66
C LEU A 83 3.80 -28.63 32.53
N SER A 84 4.88 -28.07 33.08
CA SER A 84 5.81 -28.77 33.95
C SER A 84 5.90 -28.12 35.33
N LEU A 85 5.69 -28.93 36.36
CA LEU A 85 5.69 -28.49 37.76
C LEU A 85 6.52 -29.40 38.67
N GLY A 86 7.23 -28.77 39.60
CA GLY A 86 7.86 -29.37 40.76
C GLY A 86 7.17 -28.93 42.04
N LEU A 87 7.58 -29.50 43.17
CA LEU A 87 7.06 -29.12 44.49
C LEU A 87 8.22 -28.86 45.45
N ARG A 88 8.13 -27.77 46.21
CA ARG A 88 8.99 -27.53 47.37
C ARG A 88 8.14 -27.48 48.64
N PHE A 89 8.65 -28.11 49.69
CA PHE A 89 8.03 -28.19 50.99
C PHE A 89 8.85 -27.41 52.01
N THR A 90 8.19 -26.63 52.85
CA THR A 90 8.83 -25.79 53.87
C THR A 90 8.39 -26.22 55.27
N TYR A 91 9.36 -26.34 56.17
CA TYR A 91 9.17 -26.73 57.56
C TYR A 91 9.21 -25.51 58.50
N ALA A 92 8.64 -25.65 59.70
CA ALA A 92 8.53 -24.61 60.71
C ALA A 92 9.89 -24.12 61.22
N ASP A 93 10.93 -24.95 61.11
CA ASP A 93 12.31 -24.58 61.42
C ASP A 93 13.02 -23.82 60.28
N GLY A 94 12.30 -23.53 59.20
CA GLY A 94 12.79 -22.86 57.99
C GLY A 94 13.54 -23.77 57.03
N SER A 95 13.71 -25.07 57.34
CA SER A 95 14.29 -26.02 56.38
C SER A 95 13.33 -26.29 55.22
N VAL A 96 13.90 -26.61 54.04
CA VAL A 96 13.14 -26.90 52.82
C VAL A 96 13.50 -28.28 52.27
N PHE A 97 12.54 -28.89 51.59
CA PHE A 97 12.71 -30.11 50.82
C PHE A 97 12.18 -29.90 49.40
N ASP A 98 13.04 -30.01 48.40
CA ASP A 98 12.67 -30.03 46.98
C ASP A 98 12.35 -31.46 46.56
N ASP A 99 11.11 -31.73 46.12
CA ASP A 99 10.75 -33.03 45.55
C ASP A 99 11.50 -33.22 44.22
N PRO A 100 12.32 -34.28 44.07
CA PRO A 100 13.05 -34.53 42.83
C PRO A 100 12.14 -34.93 41.66
N THR A 101 10.86 -35.21 41.92
CA THR A 101 9.90 -35.67 40.91
C THR A 101 9.25 -34.50 40.17
N TRP A 102 9.64 -34.31 38.92
CA TRP A 102 8.93 -33.43 37.99
C TRP A 102 7.66 -34.09 37.47
N ARG A 103 6.62 -33.28 37.28
CA ARG A 103 5.32 -33.71 36.79
C ARG A 103 4.95 -32.89 35.57
N SER A 104 4.31 -33.56 34.61
CA SER A 104 3.84 -32.95 33.38
C SER A 104 2.34 -33.14 33.22
N VAL A 105 1.66 -32.09 32.76
CA VAL A 105 0.22 -32.11 32.46
C VAL A 105 0.04 -31.55 31.05
N ALA A 106 -0.54 -32.35 30.15
CA ALA A 106 -0.87 -31.88 28.80
C ALA A 106 -2.05 -30.90 28.86
N VAL A 107 -1.99 -29.83 28.08
CA VAL A 107 -3.12 -28.93 27.85
C VAL A 107 -3.85 -29.42 26.61
N LEU A 108 -5.15 -29.61 26.73
CA LEU A 108 -6.03 -29.95 25.62
C LEU A 108 -6.71 -28.68 25.14
N ASP A 109 -6.59 -28.46 23.84
CA ASP A 109 -7.29 -27.46 23.05
C ASP A 109 -8.81 -27.63 23.17
N ALA A 110 -9.51 -26.53 23.39
CA ALA A 110 -10.95 -26.42 23.26
C ALA A 110 -11.33 -25.23 22.37
N ASP A 111 -12.38 -25.40 21.56
CA ASP A 111 -12.96 -24.35 20.71
C ASP A 111 -13.60 -23.26 21.60
N ASP A 112 -12.80 -22.27 22.00
CA ASP A 112 -13.08 -21.26 23.02
C ASP A 112 -12.87 -19.81 22.51
N ALA A 113 -12.25 -19.66 21.34
CA ALA A 113 -12.17 -18.44 20.57
C ALA A 113 -13.25 -18.35 19.48
N ALA A 114 -13.64 -17.12 19.14
CA ALA A 114 -14.46 -16.85 17.96
C ALA A 114 -13.55 -16.59 16.74
N PRO A 115 -14.10 -16.58 15.52
CA PRO A 115 -13.31 -16.29 14.33
C PRO A 115 -12.64 -14.93 14.49
N THR A 116 -11.37 -14.85 14.12
CA THR A 116 -10.51 -13.70 14.46
C THR A 116 -10.28 -12.76 13.29
N ALA A 117 -10.40 -13.25 12.06
CA ALA A 117 -10.35 -12.40 10.87
C ALA A 117 -11.25 -12.90 9.75
N LEU A 118 -11.76 -11.95 8.97
CA LEU A 118 -12.42 -12.17 7.69
C LEU A 118 -11.82 -11.20 6.66
N ALA A 119 -11.41 -11.73 5.51
CA ALA A 119 -10.84 -10.93 4.42
C ALA A 119 -11.21 -11.47 3.04
N PHE A 120 -11.00 -10.66 2.01
CA PHE A 120 -11.04 -11.14 0.63
C PHE A 120 -9.70 -11.76 0.23
N VAL A 121 -9.73 -13.01 -0.22
CA VAL A 121 -8.58 -13.64 -0.92
C VAL A 121 -8.46 -13.08 -2.34
N SER A 122 -9.61 -12.84 -2.97
CA SER A 122 -9.71 -12.27 -4.31
C SER A 122 -11.03 -11.51 -4.43
N GLY A 123 -11.06 -10.50 -5.32
CA GLY A 123 -12.24 -9.68 -5.55
C GLY A 123 -12.35 -8.48 -4.61
N GLY A 124 -13.49 -8.33 -3.94
CA GLY A 124 -13.86 -7.15 -3.15
C GLY A 124 -14.38 -5.98 -4.00
N ARG A 125 -14.70 -6.23 -5.28
CA ARG A 125 -15.21 -5.22 -6.21
C ARG A 125 -16.44 -5.74 -6.94
N VAL A 126 -17.38 -4.86 -7.24
CA VAL A 126 -18.58 -5.19 -8.02
C VAL A 126 -18.95 -4.04 -8.94
N THR A 127 -19.36 -4.38 -10.16
CA THR A 127 -19.84 -3.40 -11.13
C THR A 127 -21.23 -2.89 -10.75
N VAL A 128 -21.45 -1.58 -10.83
CA VAL A 128 -22.76 -0.96 -10.62
C VAL A 128 -23.80 -1.57 -11.57
N GLY A 129 -24.99 -1.87 -11.06
CA GLY A 129 -26.06 -2.48 -11.85
C GLY A 129 -25.81 -3.95 -12.25
N ALA A 130 -24.69 -4.57 -11.87
CA ALA A 130 -24.44 -5.98 -12.16
C ALA A 130 -25.32 -6.87 -11.27
N ILE A 131 -26.33 -7.49 -11.87
CA ILE A 131 -27.33 -8.31 -11.18
C ILE A 131 -26.75 -9.66 -10.77
N GLY A 132 -26.88 -10.03 -9.50
CA GLY A 132 -26.44 -11.33 -8.97
C GLY A 132 -24.93 -11.55 -9.05
N ALA A 133 -24.14 -10.47 -9.08
CA ALA A 133 -22.71 -10.53 -9.30
C ALA A 133 -21.96 -11.13 -8.10
N THR A 134 -20.92 -11.92 -8.39
CA THR A 134 -19.93 -12.34 -7.40
C THR A 134 -19.02 -11.16 -7.05
N ILE A 135 -18.82 -10.91 -5.76
CA ILE A 135 -18.03 -9.80 -5.23
C ILE A 135 -16.59 -10.25 -4.96
N GLY A 136 -16.42 -11.44 -4.37
CA GLY A 136 -15.10 -11.97 -4.06
C GLY A 136 -15.14 -13.27 -3.27
N THR A 137 -13.97 -13.87 -3.09
CA THR A 137 -13.78 -15.06 -2.26
C THR A 137 -13.32 -14.63 -0.86
N LEU A 138 -14.01 -15.12 0.16
CA LEU A 138 -13.73 -14.90 1.57
C LEU A 138 -12.70 -15.90 2.09
N ALA A 139 -11.83 -15.44 2.97
CA ALA A 139 -11.04 -16.28 3.87
C ALA A 139 -11.31 -15.86 5.32
N VAL A 140 -11.51 -16.86 6.15
CA VAL A 140 -11.66 -16.73 7.60
C VAL A 140 -10.43 -17.35 8.25
N THR A 141 -9.94 -16.72 9.31
CA THR A 141 -8.98 -17.33 10.22
C THR A 141 -9.61 -17.47 11.59
N ASP A 142 -9.38 -18.62 12.19
CA ASP A 142 -9.80 -18.98 13.53
C ASP A 142 -8.68 -19.83 14.14
N PRO A 143 -8.30 -19.58 15.40
CA PRO A 143 -7.18 -20.28 16.01
C PRO A 143 -7.49 -21.74 16.38
N ASP A 144 -8.75 -22.07 16.62
CA ASP A 144 -9.17 -23.38 17.17
C ASP A 144 -9.69 -24.30 16.05
N SER A 145 -10.28 -23.71 15.01
CA SER A 145 -10.95 -24.44 13.94
C SER A 145 -10.59 -23.95 12.53
N ALA A 146 -10.46 -24.89 11.59
CA ALA A 146 -10.36 -24.57 10.16
C ALA A 146 -11.74 -24.48 9.45
N GLY A 147 -12.83 -24.53 10.21
CA GLY A 147 -14.21 -24.53 9.73
C GLY A 147 -14.90 -25.91 9.82
N PRO A 148 -16.15 -26.03 9.33
CA PRO A 148 -16.82 -25.14 8.39
C PRO A 148 -17.35 -23.83 9.01
N PHE A 149 -17.18 -22.73 8.28
CA PHE A 149 -17.72 -21.42 8.68
C PHE A 149 -19.10 -21.15 8.06
N HIS A 150 -19.96 -20.51 8.84
CA HIS A 150 -21.30 -20.11 8.47
C HIS A 150 -21.40 -18.59 8.46
N PHE A 151 -21.95 -18.02 7.39
CA PHE A 151 -22.00 -16.57 7.19
C PHE A 151 -23.45 -16.08 7.27
N SER A 152 -23.67 -15.05 8.08
CA SER A 152 -24.92 -14.31 8.21
C SER A 152 -24.71 -12.82 7.96
N PHE A 153 -25.79 -12.13 7.63
CA PHE A 153 -25.81 -10.68 7.41
C PHE A 153 -26.87 -10.05 8.31
N PRO A 154 -26.72 -8.77 8.68
CA PRO A 154 -27.79 -8.01 9.34
C PRO A 154 -29.12 -8.08 8.59
N GLU A 155 -30.24 -8.02 9.32
CA GLU A 155 -31.59 -8.22 8.75
C GLU A 155 -31.90 -7.27 7.57
N ASP A 156 -31.41 -6.03 7.64
CA ASP A 156 -31.57 -4.99 6.62
C ASP A 156 -30.71 -5.21 5.36
N GLU A 157 -29.71 -6.08 5.43
CA GLU A 157 -28.76 -6.41 4.33
C GLU A 157 -28.95 -7.85 3.81
N ALA A 158 -29.54 -8.74 4.61
CA ALA A 158 -29.68 -10.16 4.32
C ALA A 158 -30.50 -10.47 3.05
N TRP A 159 -31.25 -9.51 2.53
CA TRP A 159 -31.95 -9.63 1.25
C TRP A 159 -31.06 -9.38 0.02
N ARG A 160 -29.90 -8.73 0.18
CA ARG A 160 -28.98 -8.38 -0.92
C ARG A 160 -27.86 -9.38 -1.11
N PHE A 161 -27.28 -9.89 -0.03
CA PHE A 161 -26.05 -10.67 -0.05
C PHE A 161 -26.28 -12.13 0.31
N GLU A 162 -25.47 -13.00 -0.26
CA GLU A 162 -25.37 -14.41 0.13
C GLU A 162 -23.91 -14.88 0.01
N VAL A 163 -23.56 -15.90 0.79
CA VAL A 163 -22.29 -16.61 0.65
C VAL A 163 -22.58 -18.01 0.13
N VAL A 164 -21.96 -18.38 -0.99
CA VAL A 164 -22.07 -19.72 -1.58
C VAL A 164 -20.70 -20.38 -1.55
N GLY A 165 -20.54 -21.40 -0.70
CA GLY A 165 -19.21 -21.92 -0.34
C GLY A 165 -18.45 -20.84 0.42
N ASN A 166 -17.40 -20.29 -0.20
CA ASN A 166 -16.63 -19.15 0.34
C ASN A 166 -16.78 -17.89 -0.52
N GLU A 167 -17.67 -17.85 -1.50
CA GLU A 167 -17.85 -16.68 -2.36
C GLU A 167 -18.96 -15.77 -1.86
N LEU A 168 -18.62 -14.53 -1.55
CA LEU A 168 -19.60 -13.47 -1.33
C LEU A 168 -20.16 -13.01 -2.68
N ARG A 169 -21.49 -13.01 -2.81
CA ARG A 169 -22.20 -12.59 -4.01
C ARG A 169 -23.49 -11.85 -3.69
N LEU A 170 -24.01 -11.14 -4.67
CA LEU A 170 -25.35 -10.58 -4.63
C LEU A 170 -26.37 -11.67 -4.94
N LYS A 171 -27.51 -11.65 -4.24
CA LYS A 171 -28.63 -12.54 -4.51
C LYS A 171 -29.18 -12.32 -5.91
N SER A 172 -29.82 -13.35 -6.46
CA SER A 172 -30.47 -13.28 -7.77
C SER A 172 -31.45 -12.11 -7.85
N GLY A 173 -31.35 -11.33 -8.93
CA GLY A 173 -32.20 -10.14 -9.14
C GLY A 173 -31.75 -8.87 -8.42
N ILE A 174 -30.70 -8.93 -7.59
CA ILE A 174 -30.17 -7.77 -6.86
C ILE A 174 -28.90 -7.23 -7.54
N SER A 175 -28.78 -5.90 -7.61
CA SER A 175 -27.57 -5.17 -8.01
C SER A 175 -27.29 -4.04 -7.03
N LEU A 176 -26.04 -3.60 -6.91
CA LEU A 176 -25.71 -2.36 -6.20
C LEU A 176 -25.86 -1.13 -7.09
N GLY A 177 -26.23 -0.01 -6.48
CA GLY A 177 -26.52 1.26 -7.15
C GLY A 177 -25.33 2.22 -7.18
N LEU A 178 -25.54 3.40 -7.78
CA LEU A 178 -24.55 4.48 -7.81
C LEU A 178 -24.35 5.11 -6.41
N ASP A 179 -25.36 5.04 -5.55
CA ASP A 179 -25.35 5.50 -4.17
C ASP A 179 -24.44 4.65 -3.26
N ASP A 180 -24.06 3.45 -3.69
CA ASP A 180 -23.13 2.56 -2.99
C ASP A 180 -21.64 2.82 -3.37
N MET A 181 -21.34 3.83 -4.20
CA MET A 181 -19.98 4.12 -4.70
C MET A 181 -19.18 5.11 -3.83
N PRO A 182 -17.84 5.07 -3.87
CA PRO A 182 -17.00 4.01 -4.45
C PRO A 182 -16.78 2.86 -3.48
N ARG A 183 -17.17 3.01 -2.21
CA ARG A 183 -16.94 2.07 -1.12
C ARG A 183 -18.21 1.91 -0.32
N ARG A 184 -18.47 0.68 0.11
CA ARG A 184 -19.61 0.33 0.92
C ARG A 184 -19.16 -0.61 2.05
N PRO A 185 -19.28 -0.21 3.31
CA PRO A 185 -19.08 -1.14 4.42
C PRO A 185 -20.20 -2.18 4.40
N LEU A 186 -19.85 -3.45 4.57
CA LEU A 186 -20.77 -4.55 4.78
C LEU A 186 -20.38 -5.26 6.07
N ILE A 187 -21.31 -5.31 7.01
CA ILE A 187 -21.17 -6.14 8.21
C ILE A 187 -21.53 -7.57 7.84
N ILE A 188 -20.64 -8.51 8.17
CA ILE A 188 -20.83 -9.95 8.00
C ILE A 188 -20.54 -10.61 9.33
N GLU A 189 -21.45 -11.45 9.80
CA GLU A 189 -21.25 -12.30 10.96
C GLU A 189 -20.81 -13.69 10.49
N VAL A 190 -19.79 -14.23 11.15
CA VAL A 190 -19.17 -15.52 10.84
C VAL A 190 -19.23 -16.38 12.08
N SER A 191 -19.70 -17.62 11.93
CA SER A 191 -19.73 -18.63 12.99
C SER A 191 -18.95 -19.87 12.59
N ASP A 192 -18.08 -20.36 13.47
CA ASP A 192 -17.40 -21.67 13.38
C ASP A 192 -18.32 -22.85 13.79
N GLY A 193 -19.48 -22.57 14.40
CA GLY A 193 -20.43 -23.56 14.92
C GLY A 193 -20.56 -23.56 16.44
N HIS A 194 -19.62 -22.96 17.17
CA HIS A 194 -19.61 -22.77 18.62
C HIS A 194 -19.68 -21.30 19.01
N GLN A 195 -18.88 -20.44 18.36
CA GLN A 195 -18.85 -19.00 18.54
C GLN A 195 -19.25 -18.26 17.26
N SER A 196 -19.35 -16.93 17.38
CA SER A 196 -19.60 -16.04 16.25
C SER A 196 -18.91 -14.70 16.46
N ALA A 197 -18.42 -14.12 15.37
CA ALA A 197 -17.81 -12.80 15.33
C ALA A 197 -18.33 -12.00 14.13
N ALA A 198 -18.51 -10.69 14.32
CA ALA A 198 -18.91 -9.78 13.27
C ALA A 198 -17.71 -9.01 12.72
N PHE A 199 -17.62 -8.92 11.40
CA PHE A 199 -16.58 -8.23 10.66
C PHE A 199 -17.17 -7.20 9.72
N ILE A 200 -16.39 -6.16 9.44
CA ILE A 200 -16.74 -5.17 8.41
C ILE A 200 -15.85 -5.42 7.19
N LEU A 201 -16.46 -5.72 6.05
CA LEU A 201 -15.79 -5.77 4.77
C LEU A 201 -16.13 -4.55 3.93
N GLU A 202 -15.11 -3.91 3.38
CA GLU A 202 -15.26 -2.82 2.43
C GLU A 202 -15.44 -3.39 1.02
N ILE A 203 -16.64 -3.23 0.46
CA ILE A 203 -16.94 -3.56 -0.93
C ILE A 203 -16.71 -2.32 -1.79
N ARG A 204 -15.99 -2.48 -2.89
CA ARG A 204 -15.80 -1.39 -3.85
C ARG A 204 -16.76 -1.50 -5.02
N VAL A 205 -17.66 -0.54 -5.17
CA VAL A 205 -18.54 -0.47 -6.33
C VAL A 205 -17.86 0.33 -7.43
N THR A 206 -17.78 -0.23 -8.64
CA THR A 206 -17.16 0.41 -9.80
C THR A 206 -18.17 0.62 -10.90
N ASP A 207 -18.05 1.73 -11.61
CA ASP A 207 -18.80 1.97 -12.85
C ASP A 207 -17.84 1.85 -14.05
N PRO A 208 -17.86 0.74 -14.80
CA PRO A 208 -17.08 0.60 -16.02
C PRO A 208 -17.43 1.65 -17.08
N ALA A 209 -18.64 2.22 -17.07
CA ALA A 209 -18.99 3.32 -17.97
C ALA A 209 -18.35 4.66 -17.54
N ALA A 210 -18.04 4.82 -16.25
CA ALA A 210 -17.21 5.90 -15.72
C ALA A 210 -15.70 5.63 -15.89
N GLN A 211 -15.30 4.39 -16.18
CA GLN A 211 -13.94 4.01 -16.53
C GLN A 211 -13.73 4.10 -18.06
N GLY A 212 -13.51 5.32 -18.55
CA GLY A 212 -12.90 5.56 -19.86
C GLY A 212 -13.66 4.98 -21.04
N THR A 213 -14.73 5.60 -21.49
CA THR A 213 -15.14 5.43 -22.90
C THR A 213 -14.28 6.36 -23.76
N GLU A 214 -13.68 5.82 -24.82
CA GLU A 214 -12.96 6.60 -25.83
C GLU A 214 -13.84 7.75 -26.32
N LEU A 215 -13.34 8.99 -26.28
CA LEU A 215 -14.06 10.13 -26.82
C LEU A 215 -13.97 10.12 -28.36
N GLN A 216 -15.04 9.70 -29.02
CA GLN A 216 -15.05 9.60 -30.49
C GLN A 216 -14.98 10.99 -31.14
N SER A 217 -14.44 11.07 -32.36
CA SER A 217 -14.30 12.34 -33.10
C SER A 217 -15.67 13.02 -33.29
N GLY A 218 -15.76 14.31 -32.91
CA GLY A 218 -17.00 15.09 -32.97
C GLY A 218 -17.96 14.88 -31.78
N GLU A 219 -17.59 14.05 -30.81
CA GLU A 219 -18.40 13.80 -29.61
C GLU A 219 -18.13 14.83 -28.51
N VAL A 220 -19.17 15.17 -27.75
CA VAL A 220 -19.08 15.96 -26.51
C VAL A 220 -19.52 15.09 -25.33
N ARG A 221 -18.62 14.87 -24.36
CA ARG A 221 -18.92 14.10 -23.14
C ARG A 221 -18.15 14.64 -21.94
N ALA A 222 -18.79 14.64 -20.77
CA ALA A 222 -18.20 15.13 -19.50
C ALA A 222 -17.59 16.55 -19.57
N GLY A 223 -18.05 17.41 -20.50
CA GLY A 223 -17.50 18.74 -20.71
C GLY A 223 -16.27 18.81 -21.62
N PHE A 224 -15.87 17.70 -22.24
CA PHE A 224 -14.82 17.61 -23.26
C PHE A 224 -15.45 17.39 -24.62
N ALA A 225 -14.96 18.10 -25.64
CA ALA A 225 -15.35 17.96 -27.03
C ALA A 225 -14.13 17.54 -27.85
N HIS A 226 -14.20 16.43 -28.58
CA HIS A 226 -13.14 16.03 -29.51
C HIS A 226 -13.24 16.92 -30.77
N ALA A 227 -12.48 18.01 -30.79
CA ALA A 227 -12.64 19.09 -31.76
C ALA A 227 -12.00 18.75 -33.12
N THR A 228 -10.85 18.06 -33.11
CA THR A 228 -10.15 17.48 -34.26
C THR A 228 -9.48 16.19 -33.83
N ALA A 229 -9.02 15.34 -34.75
CA ALA A 229 -8.41 14.03 -34.43
C ALA A 229 -7.26 14.06 -33.40
N GLU A 230 -6.60 15.22 -33.23
CA GLU A 230 -5.45 15.39 -32.34
C GLU A 230 -5.73 16.38 -31.19
N THR A 231 -6.90 17.04 -31.16
CA THR A 231 -7.21 18.10 -30.20
C THR A 231 -8.55 17.89 -29.50
N VAL A 232 -8.50 17.88 -28.18
CA VAL A 232 -9.67 17.87 -27.31
C VAL A 232 -9.84 19.24 -26.67
N VAL A 233 -11.08 19.74 -26.64
CA VAL A 233 -11.43 21.02 -26.01
C VAL A 233 -12.26 20.74 -24.77
N ALA A 234 -11.71 21.07 -23.60
CA ALA A 234 -12.42 21.13 -22.35
C ALA A 234 -13.16 22.47 -22.23
N LEU A 235 -14.48 22.42 -22.02
CA LEU A 235 -15.32 23.60 -21.72
C LEU A 235 -15.24 23.96 -20.22
N ARG A 236 -14.06 23.78 -19.63
CA ARG A 236 -13.75 23.87 -18.20
C ARG A 236 -12.36 24.45 -18.00
N GLU A 237 -12.13 25.05 -16.84
CA GLU A 237 -10.78 25.38 -16.39
C GLU A 237 -9.97 24.10 -16.12
N SER A 238 -8.66 24.19 -16.27
CA SER A 238 -7.76 23.05 -16.14
C SER A 238 -7.69 22.48 -14.71
N ARG A 239 -8.17 23.20 -13.69
CA ARG A 239 -8.25 22.72 -12.28
C ARG A 239 -9.16 21.51 -12.07
N VAL A 240 -10.04 21.23 -13.02
CA VAL A 240 -10.99 20.12 -12.93
C VAL A 240 -10.31 18.78 -13.24
N VAL A 241 -9.10 18.81 -13.80
CA VAL A 241 -8.26 17.64 -14.03
C VAL A 241 -7.37 17.42 -12.81
N ILE A 242 -7.25 16.19 -12.33
CA ILE A 242 -6.36 15.81 -11.23
C ILE A 242 -5.18 14.99 -11.73
N ALA A 243 -5.36 14.20 -12.79
CA ALA A 243 -4.29 13.44 -13.39
C ALA A 243 -4.44 13.39 -14.91
N LEU A 244 -3.29 13.36 -15.59
CA LEU A 244 -3.20 13.04 -17.00
C LEU A 244 -2.03 12.07 -17.18
N GLU A 245 -2.36 10.83 -17.49
CA GLU A 245 -1.40 9.73 -17.58
C GLU A 245 -1.43 9.13 -18.98
N GLN A 246 -0.34 8.52 -19.44
CA GLN A 246 -0.35 7.68 -20.65
C GLN A 246 0.06 6.26 -20.28
N PRO A 247 -0.86 5.44 -19.75
CA PRO A 247 -0.57 4.04 -19.44
C PRO A 247 -0.32 3.21 -20.71
N VAL A 248 -0.85 3.66 -21.86
CA VAL A 248 -0.57 3.14 -23.20
C VAL A 248 -0.01 4.29 -24.05
N ALA A 249 1.02 4.00 -24.86
CA ALA A 249 1.62 5.01 -25.74
C ALA A 249 0.57 5.56 -26.71
N HIS A 250 0.53 6.89 -26.87
CA HIS A 250 -0.44 7.60 -27.72
C HIS A 250 -1.89 7.53 -27.25
N GLU A 251 -2.15 7.12 -26.01
CA GLU A 251 -3.49 7.08 -25.42
C GLU A 251 -3.51 7.76 -24.04
N PRO A 252 -3.54 9.10 -23.98
CA PRO A 252 -3.71 9.82 -22.73
C PRO A 252 -5.03 9.52 -22.03
N HIS A 253 -4.94 9.29 -20.74
CA HIS A 253 -6.03 9.06 -19.80
C HIS A 253 -6.12 10.28 -18.88
N LEU A 254 -7.26 10.95 -18.92
CA LEU A 254 -7.51 12.15 -18.14
C LEU A 254 -8.46 11.82 -16.99
N THR A 255 -8.04 12.07 -15.76
CA THR A 255 -8.84 11.85 -14.56
C THR A 255 -9.31 13.18 -13.99
N LEU A 256 -10.62 13.33 -13.84
CA LEU A 256 -11.26 14.51 -13.27
C LEU A 256 -11.33 14.45 -11.74
N GLU A 257 -11.54 15.61 -11.10
CA GLU A 257 -11.82 15.73 -9.67
C GLU A 257 -13.04 14.92 -9.22
N THR A 258 -14.00 14.75 -10.11
CA THR A 258 -15.18 13.90 -9.91
C THR A 258 -14.88 12.40 -9.97
N GLY A 259 -13.63 12.00 -10.23
CA GLY A 259 -13.19 10.61 -10.42
C GLY A 259 -13.53 10.04 -11.80
N THR A 260 -14.00 10.87 -12.73
CA THR A 260 -14.29 10.46 -14.11
C THR A 260 -13.01 10.32 -14.90
N GLU A 261 -12.81 9.18 -15.56
CA GLU A 261 -11.66 8.94 -16.45
C GLU A 261 -12.09 9.03 -17.92
N VAL A 262 -11.32 9.75 -18.72
CA VAL A 262 -11.55 9.92 -20.17
C VAL A 262 -10.32 9.44 -20.93
N ARG A 263 -10.50 8.50 -21.87
CA ARG A 263 -9.45 8.02 -22.77
C ARG A 263 -9.46 8.82 -24.07
N LEU A 264 -8.29 9.28 -24.47
CA LEU A 264 -8.08 10.25 -25.55
C LEU A 264 -7.03 9.71 -26.55
N PRO A 265 -7.34 8.69 -27.35
CA PRO A 265 -6.36 8.12 -28.29
C PRO A 265 -5.95 9.14 -29.35
N GLU A 266 -4.68 9.13 -29.72
CA GLU A 266 -4.05 9.99 -30.75
C GLU A 266 -4.09 11.50 -30.41
N VAL A 267 -4.46 11.88 -29.19
CA VAL A 267 -4.54 13.28 -28.78
C VAL A 267 -3.17 13.82 -28.40
N SER A 268 -2.74 14.86 -29.11
CA SER A 268 -1.50 15.60 -28.86
C SER A 268 -1.73 16.90 -28.10
N ARG A 269 -2.98 17.38 -28.01
CA ARG A 269 -3.33 18.59 -27.25
C ARG A 269 -4.69 18.51 -26.55
N VAL A 270 -4.71 18.85 -25.26
CA VAL A 270 -5.96 19.09 -24.50
C VAL A 270 -6.06 20.57 -24.17
N ARG A 271 -6.98 21.27 -24.81
CA ARG A 271 -7.22 22.71 -24.62
C ARG A 271 -8.28 22.96 -23.56
N PHE A 272 -7.93 23.75 -22.55
CA PHE A 272 -8.81 24.23 -21.50
C PHE A 272 -9.15 25.71 -21.71
N VAL A 273 -9.97 26.27 -20.83
CA VAL A 273 -10.32 27.70 -20.85
C VAL A 273 -9.13 28.60 -20.47
N ASP A 274 -8.17 28.08 -19.70
CA ASP A 274 -7.03 28.79 -19.10
C ASP A 274 -5.66 28.43 -19.70
N GLY A 275 -5.63 27.62 -20.75
CA GLY A 275 -4.41 27.13 -21.38
C GLY A 275 -4.60 25.80 -22.08
N PHE A 276 -3.51 25.12 -22.37
CA PHE A 276 -3.54 23.79 -22.96
C PHE A 276 -2.42 22.91 -22.43
N GLN A 277 -2.67 21.61 -22.42
CA GLN A 277 -1.69 20.58 -22.13
C GLN A 277 -1.25 19.96 -23.46
N ASP A 278 0.03 20.12 -23.79
CA ASP A 278 0.65 19.54 -24.99
C ASP A 278 1.30 18.21 -24.64
N ILE A 279 0.96 17.17 -25.40
CA ILE A 279 1.27 15.78 -25.10
C ILE A 279 2.04 15.18 -26.27
N GLY A 280 3.07 14.40 -25.95
CA GLY A 280 3.87 13.71 -26.95
C GLY A 280 4.98 14.58 -27.55
N THR A 281 5.99 13.92 -28.06
CA THR A 281 7.27 14.52 -28.48
C THR A 281 7.18 15.39 -29.74
N ALA A 282 6.11 15.22 -30.53
CA ALA A 282 5.83 16.04 -31.70
C ALA A 282 5.14 17.39 -31.36
N SER A 283 4.60 17.54 -30.15
CA SER A 283 3.89 18.75 -29.76
C SER A 283 4.85 19.94 -29.56
N HIS A 284 4.45 21.13 -30.00
CA HIS A 284 5.27 22.33 -29.84
C HIS A 284 5.56 22.66 -28.38
N GLY A 285 4.63 22.39 -27.45
CA GLY A 285 4.86 22.58 -26.02
C GLY A 285 5.96 21.71 -25.45
N VAL A 286 5.99 20.41 -25.78
CA VAL A 286 7.04 19.47 -25.34
C VAL A 286 8.39 19.83 -25.98
N GLN A 287 8.40 20.21 -27.26
CA GLN A 287 9.62 20.68 -27.94
C GLN A 287 10.16 21.96 -27.31
N ALA A 288 9.29 22.94 -27.03
CA ALA A 288 9.68 24.18 -26.34
C ALA A 288 10.25 23.90 -24.94
N ALA A 289 9.63 22.98 -24.18
CA ALA A 289 10.10 22.60 -22.86
C ALA A 289 11.47 21.92 -22.90
N ALA A 290 11.70 21.01 -23.86
CA ALA A 290 12.99 20.38 -24.06
C ALA A 290 14.08 21.40 -24.39
N LEU A 291 13.78 22.38 -25.25
CA LEU A 291 14.70 23.45 -25.61
C LEU A 291 15.06 24.34 -24.40
N VAL A 292 14.07 24.74 -23.61
CA VAL A 292 14.32 25.53 -22.39
C VAL A 292 15.11 24.73 -21.36
N GLN A 293 14.77 23.46 -21.14
CA GLN A 293 15.49 22.57 -20.24
C GLN A 293 16.95 22.41 -20.68
N ALA A 294 17.21 22.14 -21.96
CA ALA A 294 18.57 22.01 -22.48
C ALA A 294 19.41 23.28 -22.26
N VAL A 295 18.83 24.44 -22.52
CA VAL A 295 19.53 25.73 -22.41
C VAL A 295 19.73 26.17 -20.97
N THR A 296 18.74 25.98 -20.10
CA THR A 296 18.71 26.57 -18.76
C THR A 296 18.99 25.58 -17.63
N GLY A 297 18.86 24.27 -17.89
CA GLY A 297 18.91 23.21 -16.88
C GLY A 297 17.65 23.12 -16.01
N HIS A 298 16.64 23.95 -16.27
CA HIS A 298 15.43 24.05 -15.45
C HIS A 298 14.17 23.88 -16.29
N ALA A 299 13.12 23.35 -15.65
CA ALA A 299 11.81 23.23 -16.25
C ALA A 299 11.28 24.61 -16.66
N ALA A 300 10.65 24.68 -17.84
CA ALA A 300 10.13 25.92 -18.38
C ALA A 300 8.89 26.39 -17.60
N ASP A 301 8.83 27.70 -17.35
CA ASP A 301 7.61 28.34 -16.88
C ASP A 301 6.51 28.31 -17.95
N ALA A 302 5.25 28.16 -17.53
CA ALA A 302 4.11 28.00 -18.42
C ALA A 302 3.86 29.24 -19.32
N ALA A 303 4.15 30.45 -18.84
CA ALA A 303 4.00 31.67 -19.63
C ALA A 303 5.19 31.89 -20.60
N LEU A 304 6.39 31.39 -20.25
CA LEU A 304 7.47 31.28 -21.21
C LEU A 304 7.10 30.32 -22.34
N LEU A 305 6.62 29.12 -22.01
CA LEU A 305 6.19 28.14 -23.00
C LEU A 305 5.12 28.71 -23.94
N ALA A 306 4.13 29.43 -23.40
CA ALA A 306 3.07 30.06 -24.20
C ALA A 306 3.63 30.94 -25.32
N ARG A 307 4.64 31.76 -25.01
CA ARG A 307 5.29 32.64 -25.99
C ARG A 307 6.07 31.84 -27.05
N LEU A 308 6.81 30.81 -26.64
CA LEU A 308 7.61 30.00 -27.55
C LEU A 308 6.74 29.16 -28.48
N VAL A 309 5.66 28.57 -27.96
CA VAL A 309 4.69 27.81 -28.75
C VAL A 309 3.99 28.73 -29.75
N ALA A 310 3.58 29.94 -29.35
CA ALA A 310 2.97 30.90 -30.27
C ALA A 310 3.93 31.31 -31.42
N GLN A 311 5.23 31.43 -31.15
CA GLN A 311 6.25 31.69 -32.17
C GLN A 311 6.39 30.51 -33.14
N ALA A 312 6.47 29.29 -32.62
CA ALA A 312 6.57 28.08 -33.44
C ALA A 312 5.32 27.88 -34.31
N GLU A 313 4.12 28.10 -33.74
CA GLU A 313 2.84 28.03 -34.47
C GLU A 313 2.68 29.14 -35.51
N ALA A 314 3.32 30.30 -35.30
CA ALA A 314 3.43 31.35 -36.32
C ALA A 314 4.42 31.02 -37.44
N GLY A 315 5.08 29.85 -37.39
CA GLY A 315 6.01 29.37 -38.40
C GLY A 315 7.46 29.83 -38.18
N GLN A 316 7.81 30.37 -37.01
CA GLN A 316 9.18 30.73 -36.71
C GLN A 316 10.02 29.46 -36.46
N PRO A 317 11.20 29.31 -37.08
CA PRO A 317 12.02 28.11 -36.89
C PRO A 317 12.62 28.06 -35.47
N TRP A 318 12.72 26.85 -34.90
CA TRP A 318 13.26 26.64 -33.55
C TRP A 318 14.65 27.24 -33.34
N VAL A 319 15.49 27.25 -34.37
CA VAL A 319 16.85 27.84 -34.31
C VAL A 319 16.79 29.34 -33.97
N GLU A 320 15.84 30.08 -34.55
CA GLU A 320 15.65 31.50 -34.27
C GLU A 320 15.03 31.72 -32.90
N ILE A 321 14.07 30.88 -32.52
CA ILE A 321 13.42 30.92 -31.21
C ILE A 321 14.48 30.73 -30.11
N VAL A 322 15.34 29.70 -30.25
CA VAL A 322 16.44 29.39 -29.32
C VAL A 322 17.45 30.53 -29.23
N ALA A 323 17.82 31.12 -30.37
CA ALA A 323 18.74 32.26 -30.38
C ALA A 323 18.20 33.47 -29.60
N GLY A 324 16.87 33.60 -29.49
CA GLY A 324 16.19 34.62 -28.69
C GLY A 324 15.96 34.26 -27.22
N LEU A 325 16.25 33.03 -26.78
CA LEU A 325 16.09 32.62 -25.39
C LEU A 325 17.16 33.26 -24.50
N ALA A 326 16.74 33.90 -23.41
CA ALA A 326 17.66 34.58 -22.48
C ALA A 326 18.76 33.64 -21.94
N GLY A 327 18.43 32.37 -21.68
CA GLY A 327 19.40 31.37 -21.22
C GLY A 327 20.48 31.03 -22.24
N PHE A 328 20.21 31.19 -23.54
CA PHE A 328 21.17 30.83 -24.60
C PHE A 328 22.43 31.70 -24.53
N ALA A 329 22.26 32.99 -24.24
CA ALA A 329 23.37 33.93 -24.05
C ALA A 329 24.21 33.65 -22.78
N THR A 330 23.69 32.85 -21.84
CA THR A 330 24.36 32.51 -20.58
C THR A 330 25.19 31.23 -20.65
N LEU A 331 25.12 30.49 -21.76
CA LEU A 331 25.94 29.30 -21.97
C LEU A 331 27.44 29.66 -21.96
N PRO A 332 28.31 28.72 -21.54
CA PRO A 332 29.75 28.94 -21.55
C PRO A 332 30.29 29.44 -22.90
N THR A 333 31.26 30.34 -22.86
CA THR A 333 31.88 30.88 -24.09
C THR A 333 32.76 29.86 -24.79
N GLY A 334 33.31 28.87 -24.09
CA GLY A 334 34.06 27.76 -24.69
C GLY A 334 33.15 26.64 -25.19
N ASP A 335 33.32 26.22 -26.46
CA ASP A 335 32.45 25.23 -27.13
C ASP A 335 32.34 23.91 -26.36
N ALA A 336 33.46 23.34 -25.90
CA ALA A 336 33.46 22.07 -25.18
C ALA A 336 32.72 22.15 -23.83
N ALA A 337 32.83 23.29 -23.14
CA ALA A 337 32.12 23.54 -21.89
C ALA A 337 30.62 23.73 -22.14
N ALA A 338 30.26 24.48 -23.20
CA ALA A 338 28.86 24.67 -23.58
C ALA A 338 28.18 23.36 -23.95
N LEU A 339 28.83 22.53 -24.78
CA LEU A 339 28.32 21.20 -25.12
C LEU A 339 28.16 20.31 -23.90
N SER A 340 29.13 20.32 -22.98
CA SER A 340 29.03 19.56 -21.73
C SER A 340 27.84 20.02 -20.88
N THR A 341 27.59 21.32 -20.77
CA THR A 341 26.42 21.88 -20.08
C THR A 341 25.11 21.45 -20.75
N LEU A 342 25.04 21.54 -22.08
CA LEU A 342 23.84 21.16 -22.84
C LEU A 342 23.49 19.68 -22.66
N TYR A 343 24.48 18.79 -22.76
CA TYR A 343 24.30 17.35 -22.54
C TYR A 343 23.85 17.04 -21.11
N GLN A 344 24.44 17.70 -20.12
CA GLN A 344 24.02 17.52 -18.73
C GLN A 344 22.58 17.98 -18.51
N ASN A 345 22.21 19.12 -19.07
CA ASN A 345 20.87 19.69 -18.91
C ASN A 345 19.79 18.89 -19.65
N ALA A 346 20.09 18.43 -20.87
CA ALA A 346 19.13 17.76 -21.75
C ALA A 346 19.03 16.24 -21.49
N LEU A 347 20.17 15.61 -21.15
CA LEU A 347 20.30 14.15 -21.06
C LEU A 347 20.69 13.66 -19.66
N GLY A 348 21.06 14.54 -18.73
CA GLY A 348 21.51 14.14 -17.39
C GLY A 348 22.86 13.41 -17.36
N ARG A 349 23.63 13.47 -18.44
CA ARG A 349 24.94 12.82 -18.58
C ARG A 349 25.96 13.71 -19.28
N ALA A 350 27.24 13.38 -19.12
CA ALA A 350 28.29 13.98 -19.94
C ALA A 350 28.28 13.37 -21.36
N PRO A 351 28.70 14.13 -22.39
CA PRO A 351 28.87 13.58 -23.73
C PRO A 351 30.01 12.56 -23.74
N ALA A 352 29.85 11.48 -24.51
CA ALA A 352 30.94 10.55 -24.79
C ALA A 352 32.04 11.25 -25.61
N THR A 353 33.27 10.74 -25.56
CA THR A 353 34.41 11.35 -26.26
C THR A 353 34.18 11.46 -27.78
N ALA A 354 33.51 10.48 -28.38
CA ALA A 354 33.16 10.50 -29.80
C ALA A 354 32.09 11.56 -30.12
N GLU A 355 31.00 11.61 -29.36
CA GLU A 355 29.91 12.60 -29.48
C GLU A 355 30.48 14.03 -29.36
N LEU A 356 31.29 14.28 -28.33
CA LEU A 356 31.90 15.60 -28.12
C LEU A 356 32.82 16.00 -29.27
N SER A 357 33.57 15.05 -29.84
CA SER A 357 34.48 15.32 -30.96
C SER A 357 33.72 15.66 -32.24
N GLU A 358 32.59 15.00 -32.48
CA GLU A 358 31.72 15.25 -33.63
C GLU A 358 31.06 16.62 -33.55
N GLU A 359 30.46 16.96 -32.39
CA GLU A 359 29.82 18.26 -32.20
C GLU A 359 30.83 19.42 -32.25
N LEU A 360 32.05 19.24 -31.72
CA LEU A 360 33.12 20.21 -31.86
C LEU A 360 33.59 20.38 -33.31
N ALA A 361 33.61 19.30 -34.09
CA ALA A 361 33.94 19.38 -35.52
C ALA A 361 32.86 20.15 -36.30
N ARG A 362 31.57 19.99 -35.96
CA ARG A 362 30.47 20.77 -36.54
C ARG A 362 30.62 22.26 -36.24
N LEU A 363 30.93 22.64 -34.99
CA LEU A 363 31.22 24.03 -34.63
C LEU A 363 32.45 24.58 -35.37
N GLY A 364 33.50 23.77 -35.49
CA GLY A 364 34.70 24.12 -36.26
C GLY A 364 34.43 24.31 -37.76
N ALA A 365 33.39 23.66 -38.30
CA ALA A 365 32.92 23.82 -39.67
C ALA A 365 31.97 25.02 -39.87
N GLY A 366 31.65 25.76 -38.81
CA GLY A 366 30.81 26.96 -38.88
C GLY A 366 29.33 26.73 -38.57
N GLU A 367 28.95 25.57 -38.03
CA GLU A 367 27.58 25.30 -37.58
C GLU A 367 27.16 26.28 -36.48
N ASN A 368 25.91 26.75 -36.52
CA ASN A 368 25.39 27.65 -35.50
C ASN A 368 25.16 26.88 -34.18
N ARG A 369 25.63 27.42 -33.04
CA ARG A 369 25.36 26.88 -31.70
C ARG A 369 23.85 26.68 -31.43
N ALA A 370 22.99 27.55 -31.95
CA ALA A 370 21.54 27.39 -31.81
C ALA A 370 21.02 26.14 -32.54
N GLN A 371 21.62 25.76 -33.68
CA GLN A 371 21.29 24.52 -34.37
C GLN A 371 21.65 23.30 -33.53
N LEU A 372 22.83 23.32 -32.87
CA LEU A 372 23.24 22.21 -32.00
C LEU A 372 22.32 22.03 -30.79
N VAL A 373 21.84 23.13 -30.22
CA VAL A 373 20.84 23.08 -29.14
C VAL A 373 19.56 22.42 -29.65
N VAL A 374 19.08 22.81 -30.83
CA VAL A 374 17.87 22.23 -31.44
C VAL A 374 18.06 20.73 -31.68
N ASP A 375 19.16 20.31 -32.29
CA ASP A 375 19.42 18.91 -32.60
C ASP A 375 19.51 18.03 -31.35
N LEU A 376 20.16 18.53 -30.30
CA LEU A 376 20.29 17.81 -29.03
C LEU A 376 18.97 17.74 -28.27
N ALA A 377 18.30 18.88 -28.10
CA ALA A 377 17.09 18.98 -27.29
C ALA A 377 15.87 18.33 -27.96
N LEU A 378 15.79 18.38 -29.29
CA LEU A 378 14.75 17.70 -30.07
C LEU A 378 15.18 16.30 -30.52
N GLY A 379 16.34 15.84 -30.04
CA GLY A 379 16.79 14.46 -30.21
C GLY A 379 15.90 13.49 -29.43
N SER A 380 15.78 12.27 -29.94
CA SER A 380 14.94 11.22 -29.32
C SER A 380 15.29 10.93 -27.85
N GLU A 381 16.57 10.99 -27.48
CA GLU A 381 17.03 10.79 -26.10
C GLU A 381 16.54 11.91 -25.17
N SER A 382 16.65 13.18 -25.59
CA SER A 382 16.19 14.31 -24.77
C SER A 382 14.67 14.37 -24.67
N LEU A 383 13.97 14.09 -25.78
CA LEU A 383 12.51 14.04 -25.79
C LEU A 383 11.96 12.89 -24.94
N ALA A 384 12.69 11.79 -24.79
CA ALA A 384 12.32 10.68 -23.90
C ALA A 384 12.39 11.06 -22.41
N HIS A 385 13.12 12.12 -22.04
CA HIS A 385 13.15 12.65 -20.68
C HIS A 385 12.01 13.62 -20.37
N GLN A 386 11.21 14.01 -21.36
CA GLN A 386 10.06 14.89 -21.13
C GLN A 386 8.93 14.15 -20.40
N PRO A 387 8.10 14.86 -19.61
CA PRO A 387 7.02 14.23 -18.86
C PRO A 387 6.05 13.48 -19.77
N VAL A 388 5.75 12.23 -19.42
CA VAL A 388 4.81 11.38 -20.16
C VAL A 388 3.40 12.00 -20.20
N GLY A 389 3.00 12.71 -19.15
CA GLY A 389 1.75 13.49 -19.11
C GLY A 389 1.77 14.76 -19.97
N GLY A 390 2.87 15.05 -20.67
CA GLY A 390 3.04 16.27 -21.46
C GLY A 390 3.40 17.50 -20.62
N VAL A 391 3.31 18.69 -21.23
CA VAL A 391 3.68 19.96 -20.62
C VAL A 391 2.51 20.93 -20.65
N TRP A 392 2.34 21.68 -19.56
CA TRP A 392 1.32 22.72 -19.44
C TRP A 392 1.78 24.03 -20.09
N VAL A 393 0.92 24.61 -20.93
CA VAL A 393 1.14 25.88 -21.61
C VAL A 393 -0.02 26.83 -21.27
N ALA A 394 0.29 27.98 -20.68
CA ALA A 394 -0.74 28.95 -20.27
C ALA A 394 -1.33 29.70 -21.48
N ASP A 395 -2.60 30.12 -21.40
CA ASP A 395 -3.13 31.10 -22.36
C ASP A 395 -2.76 32.54 -21.91
N GLY A 396 -2.58 33.45 -22.86
CA GLY A 396 -2.15 34.83 -22.64
C GLY A 396 -3.14 35.75 -21.92
N LEU A 397 -4.18 35.19 -21.28
CA LEU A 397 -5.27 35.92 -20.63
C LEU A 397 -5.37 35.76 -19.10
N GLY A 398 -4.37 35.21 -18.41
CA GLY A 398 -4.45 35.15 -16.94
C GLY A 398 -3.13 35.04 -16.19
N GLU A 399 -2.73 36.15 -15.56
CA GLU A 399 -1.73 36.18 -14.48
C GLU A 399 -2.16 35.34 -13.24
N ASP A 400 -3.38 34.79 -13.23
CA ASP A 400 -3.94 33.94 -12.17
C ASP A 400 -3.69 32.42 -12.36
N ALA A 401 -2.92 32.00 -13.38
CA ALA A 401 -2.50 30.60 -13.55
C ALA A 401 -1.42 30.14 -12.53
N GLY A 402 -1.10 30.98 -11.54
CA GLY A 402 -0.08 30.73 -10.50
C GLY A 402 -0.31 29.49 -9.64
N TRP A 403 -1.51 28.90 -9.66
CA TRP A 403 -1.79 27.66 -8.93
C TRP A 403 -1.15 26.40 -9.57
N ARG A 404 -0.67 26.50 -10.82
CA ARG A 404 0.10 25.44 -11.52
C ARG A 404 1.58 25.74 -11.70
N ALA A 405 2.11 26.81 -11.13
CA ALA A 405 3.50 27.24 -11.32
C ALA A 405 4.58 26.31 -10.71
N GLY A 406 4.26 25.02 -10.48
CA GLY A 406 5.17 24.02 -9.94
C GLY A 406 4.85 22.63 -10.46
N GLY A 407 5.26 22.33 -11.69
CA GLY A 407 5.18 20.99 -12.28
C GLY A 407 3.78 20.61 -12.76
N GLY A 408 3.69 20.15 -14.01
CA GLY A 408 2.45 19.61 -14.57
C GLY A 408 1.91 18.39 -13.80
N PHE A 409 0.80 17.85 -14.27
CA PHE A 409 0.19 16.69 -13.63
C PHE A 409 1.13 15.48 -13.61
N ALA A 410 1.29 14.95 -12.41
CA ALA A 410 1.86 13.67 -12.02
C ALA A 410 3.40 13.55 -11.93
N GLY A 411 3.78 12.90 -10.82
CA GLY A 411 5.06 12.22 -10.64
C GLY A 411 5.91 12.91 -9.60
N GLY A 412 5.99 12.33 -8.39
CA GLY A 412 7.09 12.63 -7.50
C GLY A 412 8.40 12.38 -8.24
N ALA A 413 9.02 13.44 -8.74
CA ALA A 413 10.43 13.46 -8.95
C ALA A 413 11.02 13.37 -7.54
N SER A 414 11.37 12.15 -7.13
CA SER A 414 12.35 11.98 -6.05
C SER A 414 13.51 12.91 -6.38
N PRO A 415 13.88 13.85 -5.51
CA PRO A 415 15.15 14.54 -5.69
C PRO A 415 16.21 13.44 -5.72
N VAL A 416 16.99 13.40 -6.81
CA VAL A 416 18.22 12.61 -6.83
C VAL A 416 19.09 13.20 -5.72
N VAL A 417 19.08 12.53 -4.57
CA VAL A 417 20.00 12.82 -3.48
C VAL A 417 21.39 12.60 -4.05
N ALA A 418 22.16 13.68 -4.14
CA ALA A 418 23.58 13.62 -4.36
C ALA A 418 24.17 12.70 -3.28
N THR A 419 24.70 11.55 -3.70
CA THR A 419 25.53 10.69 -2.84
C THR A 419 26.85 11.43 -2.61
N GLY A 420 26.84 12.36 -1.66
CA GLY A 420 28.03 12.88 -1.03
C GLY A 420 28.40 11.95 0.11
N ASP A 421 29.54 11.28 -0.02
CA ASP A 421 30.25 10.68 1.10
C ASP A 421 30.35 11.67 2.27
N SER A 422 29.90 11.27 3.46
CA SER A 422 30.64 11.47 4.71
C SER A 422 30.05 10.66 5.88
N PRO A 423 30.90 10.28 6.84
CA PRO A 423 30.75 9.08 7.66
C PRO A 423 30.05 9.30 9.01
N TRP A 424 29.50 8.19 9.52
CA TRP A 424 29.33 7.78 10.93
C TRP A 424 29.49 8.81 12.05
N LEU A 425 28.41 8.98 12.81
CA LEU A 425 28.43 9.20 14.26
C LEU A 425 27.35 8.33 14.93
N LEU A 426 27.68 7.06 15.14
CA LEU A 426 27.69 6.36 16.44
C LEU A 426 28.17 4.91 16.24
#